data_AF-A0A6J6DLJ2-F1
#
_entry.id   AF-A0A6J6DLJ2-F1
#
_cell.length_a   1.000
_cell.length_b   1.000
_cell.length_c   1.000
_cell.angle_alpha   90.00
_cell.angle_beta   90.00
_cell.angle_gamma   90.00
#
_symmetry.space_group_name_H-M   'P 1'
#
loop_
_entity.id
_entity.type
_entity.pdbx_description
1 polymer ?
#
loop_
_entity_poly.entity_id
_entity_poly.type
_entity_poly.pdbx_seq_one_letter_code
_entity_poly.pdbx_strand_id
1 'polypeptide(L)'
;MNKNIGVVVPCANPAVEPEIHALVPRGYFPYVARLPFYSDLDMSARLNKYVFDLPDSIDRLKGLDISGVLVACTGSSYPLGIDGDKQWTDNASKQLGKPVVSAAGSVLKVLKLLNAHELIVISPYPSWLTEQLSAYWKSAGFAINELIEIDKSGTIYDLTADGVLEALKIALSKNPSNGNQVLLIAGTGVPSLAPIESILDSFDIPIVTSQIAGVWNLFSSSHLRDEIQNSPSAALRKLDQQIKQRAQK
;
A
#
# COMPACT_ATOMS: atom_id res chain seq x y z
N MET A 1 -6.71 -15.93 22.15
CA MET A 1 -6.05 -14.60 22.24
C MET A 1 -6.03 -14.03 20.85
N ASN A 2 -6.55 -12.83 20.66
CA ASN A 2 -6.60 -12.19 19.34
C ASN A 2 -5.17 -11.86 18.91
N LYS A 3 -4.75 -12.43 17.79
CA LYS A 3 -3.50 -12.03 17.12
C LYS A 3 -3.77 -10.66 16.51
N ASN A 4 -3.00 -9.65 16.87
CA ASN A 4 -3.18 -8.28 16.36
C ASN A 4 -2.11 -7.95 15.31
N ILE A 5 -2.23 -6.82 14.65
CA ILE A 5 -1.18 -6.31 13.75
C ILE A 5 -0.74 -4.92 14.20
N GLY A 6 0.50 -4.55 13.90
CA GLY A 6 0.97 -3.18 14.03
C GLY A 6 0.92 -2.45 12.68
N VAL A 7 0.75 -1.13 12.73
CA VAL A 7 0.80 -0.25 11.57
C VAL A 7 1.59 0.99 11.92
N VAL A 8 2.62 1.31 11.14
CA VAL A 8 3.34 2.58 11.22
C VAL A 8 2.83 3.50 10.13
N VAL A 9 2.41 4.70 10.48
CA VAL A 9 1.72 5.62 9.55
C VAL A 9 2.31 7.05 9.64
N PRO A 10 2.42 7.80 8.53
CA PRO A 10 2.81 9.21 8.57
C PRO A 10 1.90 10.05 9.49
N CYS A 11 2.47 11.04 10.18
CA CYS A 11 1.80 11.82 11.23
C CYS A 11 0.42 12.39 10.85
N ALA A 12 0.26 12.84 9.60
CA ALA A 12 -0.91 13.56 9.11
C ALA A 12 -1.78 12.73 8.16
N ASN A 13 -1.51 11.43 8.01
CA ASN A 13 -2.26 10.59 7.08
C ASN A 13 -3.63 10.18 7.70
N PRO A 14 -4.76 10.56 7.08
CA PRO A 14 -6.09 10.24 7.60
C PRO A 14 -6.67 8.95 7.03
N ALA A 15 -6.12 8.40 5.95
CA ALA A 15 -6.74 7.34 5.16
C ALA A 15 -6.35 5.93 5.64
N VAL A 16 -5.11 5.74 6.12
CA VAL A 16 -4.62 4.41 6.50
C VAL A 16 -5.45 3.78 7.61
N GLU A 17 -5.69 4.49 8.72
CA GLU A 17 -6.33 3.88 9.88
C GLU A 17 -7.76 3.39 9.55
N PRO A 18 -8.66 4.20 8.94
CA PRO A 18 -9.98 3.73 8.55
C PRO A 18 -9.96 2.55 7.56
N GLU A 19 -9.10 2.61 6.54
CA GLU A 19 -9.04 1.54 5.53
C GLU A 19 -8.48 0.24 6.09
N ILE A 20 -7.45 0.30 6.94
CA ILE A 20 -6.90 -0.91 7.56
C ILE A 20 -7.97 -1.56 8.44
N HIS A 21 -8.77 -0.80 9.18
CA HIS A 21 -9.89 -1.36 9.94
C HIS A 21 -10.93 -2.07 9.06
N ALA A 22 -11.15 -1.61 7.83
CA ALA A 22 -12.05 -2.24 6.86
C ALA A 22 -11.42 -3.42 6.09
N LEU A 23 -10.07 -3.48 6.03
CA LEU A 23 -9.33 -4.54 5.33
C LEU A 23 -9.00 -5.73 6.21
N VAL A 24 -8.69 -5.50 7.48
CA VAL A 24 -8.16 -6.52 8.37
C VAL A 24 -9.21 -7.63 8.63
N PRO A 25 -8.82 -8.92 8.50
CA PRO A 25 -9.64 -10.07 8.88
C PRO A 25 -10.33 -9.93 10.24
N ARG A 26 -11.59 -10.38 10.31
CA ARG A 26 -12.35 -10.41 11.56
C ARG A 26 -11.57 -11.19 12.64
N GLY A 27 -11.50 -10.64 13.85
CA GLY A 27 -10.74 -11.23 14.96
C GLY A 27 -9.32 -10.65 15.13
N TYR A 28 -8.88 -9.79 14.21
CA TYR A 28 -7.62 -9.06 14.28
C TYR A 28 -7.89 -7.57 14.50
N PHE A 29 -7.06 -6.92 15.33
CA PHE A 29 -7.13 -5.48 15.55
C PHE A 29 -5.80 -4.80 15.12
N PRO A 30 -5.84 -3.66 14.42
CA PRO A 30 -4.65 -2.90 14.10
C PRO A 30 -4.27 -1.92 15.23
N TYR A 31 -3.04 -2.02 15.73
CA TYR A 31 -2.42 -1.02 16.61
C TYR A 31 -1.54 -0.07 15.82
N VAL A 32 -1.68 1.22 16.06
CA VAL A 32 -1.06 2.25 15.21
C VAL A 32 0.02 3.00 15.96
N ALA A 33 1.18 3.15 15.33
CA ALA A 33 2.24 4.07 15.73
C ALA A 33 2.39 5.15 14.65
N ARG A 34 2.20 6.43 15.03
CA ARG A 34 2.41 7.55 14.12
C ARG A 34 3.88 7.97 14.11
N LEU A 35 4.42 8.16 12.91
CA LEU A 35 5.70 8.83 12.70
C LEU A 35 5.62 10.29 13.20
N PRO A 36 6.73 10.92 13.61
CA PRO A 36 6.69 12.26 14.20
C PRO A 36 6.24 13.34 13.21
N PHE A 37 5.61 14.39 13.72
CA PHE A 37 5.41 15.62 12.95
C PHE A 37 6.62 16.53 13.10
N TYR A 38 7.10 17.08 11.98
CA TYR A 38 8.16 18.08 11.93
C TYR A 38 7.61 19.35 11.32
N SER A 39 7.54 20.43 12.11
CA SER A 39 6.99 21.73 11.70
C SER A 39 7.93 22.51 10.78
N ASP A 40 9.22 22.21 10.84
CA ASP A 40 10.32 22.87 10.13
C ASP A 40 10.71 22.18 8.82
N LEU A 41 10.17 20.98 8.56
CA LEU A 41 10.51 20.19 7.38
C LEU A 41 9.36 20.16 6.37
N ASP A 42 9.72 20.33 5.10
CA ASP A 42 8.81 20.10 3.98
C ASP A 42 8.48 18.60 3.80
N MET A 43 7.61 18.28 2.83
CA MET A 43 7.21 16.89 2.59
C MET A 43 8.40 15.98 2.21
N SER A 44 9.30 16.44 1.35
CA SER A 44 10.43 15.63 0.87
C SER A 44 11.41 15.34 2.00
N ALA A 45 11.80 16.37 2.75
CA ALA A 45 12.68 16.24 3.91
C ALA A 45 12.07 15.34 4.99
N ARG A 46 10.76 15.44 5.24
CA ARG A 46 10.06 14.54 6.19
C ARG A 46 10.07 13.09 5.75
N LEU A 47 9.78 12.81 4.47
CA LEU A 47 9.80 11.43 3.96
C LEU A 47 11.18 10.79 4.08
N ASN A 48 12.24 11.56 3.82
CA ASN A 48 13.61 11.09 4.03
C ASN A 48 13.92 10.87 5.52
N LYS A 49 13.45 11.75 6.40
CA LYS A 49 13.65 11.64 7.85
C LYS A 49 12.97 10.41 8.45
N TYR A 50 11.78 10.05 7.97
CA TYR A 50 11.03 8.88 8.45
C TYR A 50 11.76 7.56 8.31
N VAL A 51 12.72 7.44 7.39
CA VAL A 51 13.58 6.25 7.28
C VAL A 51 14.33 5.99 8.59
N PHE A 52 14.81 7.06 9.23
CA PHE A 52 15.55 7.02 10.49
C PHE A 52 14.65 6.95 11.72
N ASP A 53 13.38 7.34 11.59
CA ASP A 53 12.40 7.31 12.70
C ASP A 53 11.67 5.96 12.82
N LEU A 54 11.85 5.06 11.85
CA LEU A 54 11.20 3.74 11.89
C LEU A 54 11.59 2.91 13.12
N PRO A 55 12.87 2.81 13.55
CA PRO A 55 13.23 2.05 14.74
C PRO A 55 12.45 2.46 16.00
N ASP A 56 12.33 3.76 16.27
CA ASP A 56 11.59 4.27 17.43
C ASP A 56 10.09 3.96 17.29
N SER A 57 9.55 4.03 16.07
CA SER A 57 8.15 3.71 15.80
C SER A 57 7.84 2.22 16.01
N ILE A 58 8.80 1.34 15.67
CA ILE A 58 8.72 -0.10 15.95
C ILE A 58 8.77 -0.36 17.45
N ASP A 59 9.63 0.33 18.20
CA ASP A 59 9.73 0.17 19.66
C ASP A 59 8.44 0.55 20.37
N ARG A 60 7.69 1.54 19.87
CA ARG A 60 6.36 1.91 20.39
C ARG A 60 5.30 0.82 20.23
N LEU A 61 5.52 -0.18 19.37
CA LEU A 61 4.62 -1.32 19.18
C LEU A 61 5.08 -2.57 19.95
N LYS A 62 6.25 -2.55 20.60
CA LYS A 62 6.73 -3.65 21.44
C LYS A 62 5.87 -3.80 22.70
N GLY A 63 5.78 -5.04 23.18
CA GLY A 63 4.94 -5.41 24.34
C GLY A 63 3.49 -5.76 23.98
N LEU A 64 3.04 -5.43 22.77
CA LEU A 64 1.78 -5.91 22.23
C LEU A 64 1.96 -7.32 21.61
N ASP A 65 0.94 -8.17 21.75
CA ASP A 65 0.87 -9.46 21.03
C ASP A 65 0.45 -9.22 19.58
N ILE A 66 1.41 -8.79 18.75
CA ILE A 66 1.24 -8.56 17.31
C ILE A 66 1.95 -9.62 16.47
N SER A 67 1.35 -9.95 15.34
CA SER A 67 1.90 -10.91 14.37
C SER A 67 2.97 -10.30 13.48
N GLY A 68 2.96 -8.98 13.30
CA GLY A 68 3.92 -8.21 12.51
C GLY A 68 3.46 -6.77 12.31
N VAL A 69 4.21 -5.99 11.51
CA VAL A 69 3.95 -4.56 11.27
C VAL A 69 3.91 -4.21 9.78
N LEU A 70 2.94 -3.40 9.38
CA LEU A 70 2.91 -2.72 8.08
C LEU A 70 3.41 -1.27 8.24
N VAL A 71 4.47 -0.90 7.49
CA VAL A 71 4.90 0.49 7.34
C VAL A 71 4.12 1.12 6.18
N ALA A 72 3.05 1.83 6.51
CA ALA A 72 2.10 2.42 5.57
C ALA A 72 2.59 3.78 5.02
N CYS A 73 3.80 3.79 4.46
CA CYS A 73 4.39 4.94 3.76
C CYS A 73 5.20 4.45 2.56
N THR A 74 4.76 4.80 1.34
CA THR A 74 5.49 4.49 0.11
C THR A 74 6.51 5.57 -0.25
N GLY A 75 6.25 6.83 0.13
CA GLY A 75 7.12 7.97 -0.22
C GLY A 75 8.52 7.86 0.37
N SER A 76 8.67 7.25 1.54
CA SER A 76 9.99 6.95 2.14
C SER A 76 10.71 5.78 1.46
N SER A 77 9.99 4.92 0.74
CA SER A 77 10.58 3.77 0.04
C SER A 77 11.17 4.14 -1.31
N TYR A 78 10.60 5.11 -2.03
CA TYR A 78 11.06 5.42 -3.40
C TYR A 78 12.54 5.86 -3.46
N PRO A 79 13.04 6.76 -2.59
CA PRO A 79 14.44 7.15 -2.59
C PRO A 79 15.41 6.03 -2.20
N LEU A 80 14.93 5.03 -1.43
CA LEU A 80 15.73 3.86 -1.04
C LEU A 80 15.90 2.85 -2.18
N GLY A 81 15.05 2.91 -3.19
CA GLY A 81 14.97 1.87 -4.21
C GLY A 81 14.50 0.53 -3.65
N ILE A 82 14.47 -0.50 -4.51
CA ILE A 82 13.91 -1.81 -4.17
C ILE A 82 14.72 -2.49 -3.07
N ASP A 83 16.04 -2.55 -3.24
CA ASP A 83 16.91 -3.25 -2.30
C ASP A 83 17.04 -2.51 -0.97
N GLY A 84 17.06 -1.17 -1.01
CA GLY A 84 17.09 -0.34 0.20
C GLY A 84 15.81 -0.45 1.01
N ASP A 85 14.63 -0.46 0.36
CA ASP A 85 13.35 -0.66 1.04
C ASP A 85 13.26 -2.06 1.69
N LYS A 86 13.78 -3.09 1.01
CA LYS A 86 13.89 -4.43 1.59
C LYS A 86 14.84 -4.44 2.80
N GLN A 87 16.02 -3.85 2.68
CA GLN A 87 16.98 -3.80 3.78
C GLN A 87 16.41 -3.03 5.00
N TRP A 88 15.70 -1.94 4.74
CA TRP A 88 15.04 -1.13 5.76
C TRP A 88 14.03 -1.95 6.57
N THR A 89 13.18 -2.72 5.89
CA THR A 89 12.17 -3.58 6.52
C THR A 89 12.76 -4.85 7.15
N ASP A 90 13.82 -5.43 6.58
CA ASP A 90 14.55 -6.55 7.18
C ASP A 90 15.18 -6.14 8.53
N ASN A 91 15.77 -4.93 8.60
CA ASN A 91 16.34 -4.39 9.84
C ASN A 91 15.27 -4.16 10.92
N ALA A 92 14.13 -3.57 10.54
CA ALA A 92 12.99 -3.41 11.43
C ALA A 92 12.42 -4.76 11.89
N SER A 93 12.39 -5.76 11.01
CA SER A 93 11.96 -7.13 11.34
C SER A 93 12.88 -7.77 12.38
N LYS A 94 14.21 -7.61 12.24
CA LYS A 94 15.18 -8.08 13.24
C LYS A 94 14.98 -7.40 14.60
N GLN A 95 14.73 -6.09 14.61
CA GLN A 95 14.49 -5.34 15.84
C GLN A 95 13.19 -5.77 16.56
N LEU A 96 12.14 -6.06 15.81
CA LEU A 96 10.84 -6.48 16.34
C LEU A 96 10.80 -7.97 16.70
N GLY A 97 11.58 -8.80 16.01
CA GLY A 97 11.48 -10.27 16.10
C GLY A 97 10.24 -10.84 15.39
N LYS A 98 9.58 -10.03 14.55
CA LYS A 98 8.38 -10.38 13.76
C LYS A 98 8.49 -9.75 12.37
N PRO A 99 7.71 -10.22 11.37
CA PRO A 99 7.69 -9.60 10.05
C PRO A 99 7.34 -8.11 10.10
N VAL A 100 8.16 -7.29 9.46
CA VAL A 100 7.85 -5.90 9.13
C VAL A 100 7.85 -5.79 7.60
N VAL A 101 6.79 -5.24 7.03
CA VAL A 101 6.65 -5.05 5.58
C VAL A 101 6.38 -3.58 5.27
N SER A 102 6.95 -3.07 4.19
CA SER A 102 6.64 -1.72 3.68
C SER A 102 5.45 -1.79 2.73
N ALA A 103 4.72 -0.67 2.60
CA ALA A 103 3.69 -0.54 1.57
C ALA A 103 4.25 -0.75 0.15
N ALA A 104 5.40 -0.15 -0.19
CA ALA A 104 5.99 -0.26 -1.51
C ALA A 104 6.47 -1.70 -1.82
N GLY A 105 7.21 -2.32 -0.90
CA GLY A 105 7.64 -3.71 -1.02
C GLY A 105 6.47 -4.70 -1.08
N SER A 106 5.36 -4.38 -0.41
CA SER A 106 4.12 -5.18 -0.50
C SER A 106 3.46 -5.09 -1.86
N VAL A 107 3.35 -3.88 -2.43
CA VAL A 107 2.87 -3.70 -3.80
C VAL A 107 3.78 -4.43 -4.78
N LEU A 108 5.11 -4.28 -4.67
CA LEU A 108 6.08 -4.99 -5.51
C LEU A 108 5.89 -6.51 -5.48
N LYS A 109 5.72 -7.09 -4.28
CA LYS A 109 5.49 -8.53 -4.12
C LYS A 109 4.19 -8.97 -4.78
N VAL A 110 3.11 -8.22 -4.58
CA VAL A 110 1.81 -8.51 -5.19
C VAL A 110 1.87 -8.43 -6.71
N LEU A 111 2.49 -7.38 -7.27
CA LEU A 111 2.64 -7.22 -8.73
C LEU A 111 3.41 -8.40 -9.34
N LYS A 112 4.50 -8.85 -8.70
CA LYS A 112 5.26 -10.02 -9.14
C LYS A 112 4.41 -11.30 -9.10
N LEU A 113 3.63 -11.52 -8.05
CA LEU A 113 2.76 -12.70 -7.92
C LEU A 113 1.59 -12.70 -8.92
N LEU A 114 1.18 -11.52 -9.38
CA LEU A 114 0.19 -11.37 -10.45
C LEU A 114 0.78 -11.54 -11.85
N ASN A 115 2.10 -11.73 -11.97
CA ASN A 115 2.84 -11.67 -13.24
C ASN A 115 2.56 -10.36 -14.01
N ALA A 116 2.48 -9.25 -13.29
CA ALA A 116 2.23 -7.94 -13.88
C ALA A 116 3.44 -7.47 -14.69
N HIS A 117 3.21 -6.94 -15.89
CA HIS A 117 4.23 -6.27 -16.72
C HIS A 117 3.89 -4.81 -16.96
N GLU A 118 2.59 -4.48 -17.00
CA GLU A 118 2.08 -3.16 -17.36
C GLU A 118 1.23 -2.60 -16.23
N LEU A 119 1.41 -1.31 -15.95
CA LEU A 119 0.68 -0.59 -14.92
C LEU A 119 -0.13 0.54 -15.55
N ILE A 120 -1.40 0.62 -15.16
CA ILE A 120 -2.15 1.87 -15.15
C ILE A 120 -1.98 2.43 -13.75
N VAL A 121 -1.45 3.64 -13.63
CA VAL A 121 -1.17 4.24 -12.32
C VAL A 121 -2.10 5.42 -12.10
N ILE A 122 -2.81 5.42 -10.97
CA ILE A 122 -3.46 6.60 -10.44
C ILE A 122 -2.54 7.21 -9.38
N SER A 123 -2.05 8.42 -9.61
CA SER A 123 -1.13 9.13 -8.72
C SER A 123 -1.79 10.36 -8.09
N PRO A 124 -1.85 10.44 -6.75
CA PRO A 124 -2.34 11.62 -6.03
C PRO A 124 -1.23 12.66 -5.76
N TYR A 125 -0.01 12.39 -6.21
CA TYR A 125 1.18 13.08 -5.73
C TYR A 125 1.51 14.37 -6.49
N PRO A 126 2.27 15.30 -5.87
CA PRO A 126 2.94 16.35 -6.62
C PRO A 126 3.92 15.75 -7.64
N SER A 127 4.22 16.49 -8.71
CA SER A 127 4.97 15.98 -9.86
C SER A 127 6.31 15.34 -9.49
N TRP A 128 7.07 15.96 -8.58
CA TRP A 128 8.37 15.43 -8.13
C TRP A 128 8.26 14.04 -7.49
N LEU A 129 7.17 13.76 -6.76
CA LEU A 129 6.96 12.46 -6.11
C LEU A 129 6.34 11.45 -7.07
N THR A 130 5.52 11.90 -8.03
CA THR A 130 5.07 11.09 -9.17
C THR A 130 6.26 10.64 -10.04
N GLU A 131 7.27 11.48 -10.23
CA GLU A 131 8.50 11.12 -10.94
C GLU A 131 9.30 10.04 -10.19
N GLN A 132 9.47 10.19 -8.87
CA GLN A 132 10.11 9.16 -8.04
C GLN A 132 9.36 7.83 -8.07
N LEU A 133 8.02 7.86 -7.95
CA LEU A 133 7.17 6.69 -8.12
C LEU A 133 7.43 6.02 -9.48
N SER A 134 7.47 6.83 -10.54
CA SER A 134 7.62 6.33 -11.90
C SER A 134 8.99 5.67 -12.11
N ALA A 135 10.05 6.29 -11.59
CA ALA A 135 11.40 5.74 -11.61
C ALA A 135 11.48 4.42 -10.81
N TYR A 136 10.87 4.37 -9.63
CA TYR A 136 10.85 3.17 -8.79
C TYR A 136 10.23 1.97 -9.52
N TRP A 137 9.01 2.12 -10.05
CA TRP A 137 8.33 1.00 -10.73
C TRP A 137 8.97 0.61 -12.05
N LYS A 138 9.52 1.57 -12.81
CA LYS A 138 10.32 1.27 -14.01
C LYS A 138 11.59 0.50 -13.66
N SER A 139 12.30 0.87 -12.58
CA SER A 139 13.47 0.12 -12.11
C SER A 139 13.12 -1.29 -11.63
N ALA A 140 11.87 -1.50 -11.20
CA ALA A 140 11.35 -2.82 -10.83
C ALA A 140 10.93 -3.68 -12.02
N GLY A 141 11.05 -3.17 -13.25
CA GLY A 141 10.76 -3.89 -14.49
C GLY A 141 9.34 -3.72 -15.01
N PHE A 142 8.55 -2.79 -14.46
CA PHE A 142 7.17 -2.55 -14.93
C PHE A 142 7.12 -1.39 -15.93
N ALA A 143 6.33 -1.56 -16.99
CA ALA A 143 5.95 -0.47 -17.89
C ALA A 143 4.77 0.32 -17.31
N ILE A 144 4.85 1.65 -17.31
CA ILE A 144 3.71 2.52 -16.94
C ILE A 144 3.10 3.02 -18.25
N ASN A 145 1.97 2.43 -18.63
CA ASN A 145 1.32 2.72 -19.92
C ASN A 145 0.40 3.94 -19.81
N GLU A 146 -0.21 4.13 -18.65
CA GLU A 146 -1.13 5.23 -18.36
C GLU A 146 -0.81 5.77 -16.97
N LEU A 147 -0.73 7.09 -16.86
CA LEU A 147 -0.55 7.80 -15.61
C LEU A 147 -1.69 8.82 -15.47
N ILE A 148 -2.59 8.55 -14.54
CA ILE A 148 -3.77 9.37 -14.24
C ILE A 148 -3.44 10.17 -12.99
N GLU A 149 -3.29 11.48 -13.13
CA GLU A 149 -3.14 12.38 -12.00
C GLU A 149 -4.51 12.78 -11.47
N ILE A 150 -4.70 12.76 -10.15
CA ILE A 150 -5.91 13.34 -9.53
C ILE A 150 -5.65 14.82 -9.24
N ASP A 151 -6.64 15.68 -9.51
CA ASP A 151 -6.54 17.13 -9.38
C ASP A 151 -6.07 17.56 -7.97
N LYS A 152 -5.15 18.52 -7.96
CA LYS A 152 -4.17 18.82 -6.90
C LYS A 152 -4.54 20.07 -6.10
N SER A 153 -5.82 20.42 -5.97
CA SER A 153 -6.26 21.62 -5.24
C SER A 153 -6.17 21.43 -3.71
N GLY A 154 -4.97 21.15 -3.19
CA GLY A 154 -4.73 20.96 -1.76
C GLY A 154 -3.52 20.07 -1.44
N THR A 155 -3.46 19.61 -0.20
CA THR A 155 -2.58 18.51 0.22
C THR A 155 -3.07 17.17 -0.37
N ILE A 156 -2.21 16.15 -0.44
CA ILE A 156 -2.60 14.78 -0.86
C ILE A 156 -3.79 14.23 -0.05
N TYR A 157 -4.03 14.76 1.14
CA TYR A 157 -5.09 14.32 2.04
C TYR A 157 -6.46 14.98 1.80
N ASP A 158 -6.52 15.99 0.92
CA ASP A 158 -7.78 16.66 0.55
C ASP A 158 -8.55 15.87 -0.54
N LEU A 159 -8.03 14.72 -0.96
CA LEU A 159 -8.65 13.82 -1.91
C LEU A 159 -9.93 13.18 -1.34
N THR A 160 -11.03 13.41 -2.04
CA THR A 160 -12.33 12.83 -1.70
C THR A 160 -12.53 11.46 -2.36
N ALA A 161 -13.42 10.66 -1.79
CA ALA A 161 -13.84 9.39 -2.39
C ALA A 161 -14.38 9.59 -3.83
N ASP A 162 -15.06 10.70 -4.10
CA ASP A 162 -15.56 11.04 -5.43
C ASP A 162 -14.43 11.30 -6.43
N GLY A 163 -13.37 12.03 -6.02
CA GLY A 163 -12.20 12.24 -6.87
C GLY A 163 -11.49 10.94 -7.25
N VAL A 164 -11.43 9.99 -6.31
CA VAL A 164 -10.90 8.65 -6.59
C VAL A 164 -11.82 7.87 -7.52
N LEU A 165 -13.13 7.94 -7.33
CA LEU A 165 -14.11 7.27 -8.19
C LEU A 165 -14.04 7.79 -9.64
N GLU A 166 -13.88 9.09 -9.84
CA GLU A 166 -13.67 9.68 -11.17
C GLU A 166 -12.37 9.21 -11.79
N ALA A 167 -11.26 9.16 -11.03
CA ALA A 167 -10.00 8.62 -11.53
C ALA A 167 -10.11 7.14 -11.93
N LEU A 168 -10.89 6.34 -11.19
CA LEU A 168 -11.17 4.95 -11.54
C LEU A 168 -12.02 4.84 -12.82
N LYS A 169 -13.03 5.70 -13.01
CA LYS A 169 -13.81 5.75 -14.26
C LYS A 169 -12.94 6.12 -15.45
N ILE A 170 -11.99 7.05 -15.28
CA ILE A 170 -10.99 7.37 -16.30
C ILE A 170 -10.15 6.12 -16.61
N ALA A 171 -9.68 5.40 -15.59
CA ALA A 171 -8.92 4.16 -15.79
C ALA A 171 -9.74 3.09 -16.56
N LEU A 172 -11.03 2.92 -16.26
CA LEU A 172 -11.93 2.05 -17.01
C LEU A 172 -12.06 2.47 -18.47
N SER A 173 -12.16 3.77 -18.75
CA SER A 173 -12.30 4.28 -20.12
C SER A 173 -11.10 3.98 -21.03
N LYS A 174 -9.94 3.61 -20.44
CA LYS A 174 -8.76 3.12 -21.15
C LYS A 174 -8.87 1.67 -21.63
N ASN A 175 -9.99 0.99 -21.37
CA ASN A 175 -10.28 -0.39 -21.75
C ASN A 175 -9.19 -1.41 -21.32
N PRO A 176 -8.87 -1.49 -20.01
CA PRO A 176 -7.87 -2.42 -19.52
C PRO A 176 -8.30 -3.87 -19.76
N SER A 177 -7.57 -4.60 -20.62
CA SER A 177 -7.98 -5.94 -21.07
C SER A 177 -6.84 -6.95 -21.22
N ASN A 178 -5.61 -6.56 -20.89
CA ASN A 178 -4.43 -7.42 -20.98
C ASN A 178 -4.27 -8.27 -19.71
N GLY A 179 -4.00 -9.57 -19.89
CA GLY A 179 -3.78 -10.52 -18.80
C GLY A 179 -2.60 -10.17 -17.87
N ASN A 180 -1.68 -9.28 -18.24
CA ASN A 180 -0.56 -8.87 -17.40
C ASN A 180 -0.61 -7.39 -16.98
N GLN A 181 -1.74 -6.71 -17.20
CA GLN A 181 -1.94 -5.34 -16.76
C GLN A 181 -2.54 -5.30 -15.36
N VAL A 182 -2.11 -4.32 -14.54
CA VAL A 182 -2.64 -4.08 -13.20
C VAL A 182 -2.93 -2.59 -13.04
N LEU A 183 -4.04 -2.27 -12.38
CA LEU A 183 -4.35 -0.92 -11.93
C LEU A 183 -3.73 -0.70 -10.56
N LEU A 184 -2.76 0.22 -10.47
CA LEU A 184 -2.13 0.63 -9.23
C LEU A 184 -2.64 2.00 -8.80
N ILE A 185 -3.26 2.07 -7.63
CA ILE A 185 -3.57 3.34 -6.97
C ILE A 185 -2.46 3.62 -5.97
N ALA A 186 -1.70 4.67 -6.24
CA ALA A 186 -0.48 4.96 -5.51
C ALA A 186 -0.73 5.67 -4.18
N GLY A 187 0.16 5.38 -3.23
CA GLY A 187 0.20 6.05 -1.94
C GLY A 187 -0.72 5.48 -0.89
N THR A 188 -0.53 5.99 0.33
CA THR A 188 -1.25 5.55 1.52
C THR A 188 -2.20 6.62 2.04
N GLY A 189 -2.19 7.82 1.46
CA GLY A 189 -3.03 8.95 1.88
C GLY A 189 -4.39 9.01 1.17
N VAL A 190 -4.66 8.09 0.24
CA VAL A 190 -5.85 8.11 -0.62
C VAL A 190 -6.95 7.23 0.00
N PRO A 191 -8.16 7.75 0.24
CA PRO A 191 -9.32 6.97 0.70
C PRO A 191 -9.94 6.22 -0.49
N SER A 192 -9.24 5.18 -0.94
CA SER A 192 -9.49 4.42 -2.16
C SER A 192 -10.41 3.21 -2.00
N LEU A 193 -10.50 2.63 -0.80
CA LEU A 193 -11.13 1.33 -0.61
C LEU A 193 -12.63 1.32 -0.97
N ALA A 194 -13.41 2.25 -0.42
CA ALA A 194 -14.85 2.30 -0.68
C ALA A 194 -15.18 2.59 -2.17
N PRO A 195 -14.53 3.57 -2.84
CA PRO A 195 -14.64 3.73 -4.30
C PRO A 195 -14.32 2.46 -5.08
N ILE A 196 -13.21 1.78 -4.77
CA ILE A 196 -12.85 0.52 -5.42
C ILE A 196 -13.94 -0.53 -5.25
N GLU A 197 -14.44 -0.74 -4.03
CA GLU A 197 -15.46 -1.77 -3.76
C GLU A 197 -16.78 -1.50 -4.48
N SER A 198 -17.14 -0.23 -4.71
CA SER A 198 -18.35 0.16 -5.45
C SER A 198 -18.35 -0.22 -6.93
N ILE A 199 -17.17 -0.40 -7.55
CA ILE A 199 -17.01 -0.70 -8.98
C ILE A 199 -16.04 -1.86 -9.23
N LEU A 200 -15.80 -2.68 -8.20
CA LEU A 200 -14.78 -3.73 -8.22
C LEU A 200 -14.99 -4.74 -9.35
N ASP A 201 -16.26 -5.01 -9.70
CA ASP A 201 -16.64 -5.97 -10.74
C ASP A 201 -16.68 -5.37 -12.15
N SER A 202 -16.47 -4.06 -12.28
CA SER A 202 -16.30 -3.40 -13.58
C SER A 202 -14.89 -3.56 -14.15
N PHE A 203 -13.92 -4.03 -13.35
CA PHE A 203 -12.54 -4.24 -13.78
C PHE A 203 -12.24 -5.73 -14.00
N ASP A 204 -11.75 -6.05 -15.20
CA ASP A 204 -11.25 -7.38 -15.57
C ASP A 204 -9.78 -7.59 -15.15
N ILE A 205 -9.06 -6.51 -14.85
CA ILE A 205 -7.69 -6.54 -14.36
C ILE A 205 -7.62 -6.43 -12.83
N PRO A 206 -6.55 -6.93 -12.18
CA PRO A 206 -6.35 -6.71 -10.75
C PRO A 206 -6.25 -5.21 -10.41
N ILE A 207 -6.84 -4.84 -9.28
CA ILE A 207 -6.68 -3.51 -8.66
C ILE A 207 -5.82 -3.68 -7.42
N VAL A 208 -4.73 -2.91 -7.35
CA VAL A 208 -3.76 -2.96 -6.25
C VAL A 208 -3.62 -1.57 -5.64
N THR A 209 -3.68 -1.51 -4.31
CA THR A 209 -3.36 -0.31 -3.53
C THR A 209 -2.31 -0.65 -2.49
N SER A 210 -1.69 0.39 -1.93
CA SER A 210 -0.72 0.24 -0.85
C SER A 210 -1.28 -0.50 0.36
N GLN A 211 -2.52 -0.20 0.76
CA GLN A 211 -3.19 -0.78 1.91
C GLN A 211 -3.62 -2.23 1.65
N ILE A 212 -4.24 -2.51 0.49
CA ILE A 212 -4.66 -3.87 0.12
C ILE A 212 -3.43 -4.78 0.03
N ALA A 213 -2.40 -4.36 -0.71
CA ALA A 213 -1.17 -5.14 -0.84
C ALA A 213 -0.44 -5.28 0.50
N GLY A 214 -0.40 -4.21 1.28
CA GLY A 214 0.23 -4.17 2.61
C GLY A 214 -0.38 -5.18 3.57
N VAL A 215 -1.71 -5.20 3.70
CA VAL A 215 -2.42 -6.17 4.53
C VAL A 215 -2.21 -7.59 4.00
N TRP A 216 -2.38 -7.81 2.69
CA TRP A 216 -2.17 -9.12 2.06
C TRP A 216 -0.76 -9.67 2.35
N ASN A 217 0.26 -8.84 2.18
CA ASN A 217 1.65 -9.22 2.38
C ASN A 217 1.98 -9.46 3.85
N LEU A 218 1.48 -8.61 4.76
CA LEU A 218 1.70 -8.78 6.19
C LEU A 218 1.11 -10.09 6.70
N PHE A 219 -0.14 -10.39 6.33
CA PHE A 219 -0.79 -11.66 6.69
C PHE A 219 -0.06 -12.85 6.08
N SER A 220 0.34 -12.76 4.81
CA SER A 220 1.11 -13.83 4.15
C SER A 220 2.46 -14.07 4.82
N SER A 221 3.20 -13.01 5.16
CA SER A 221 4.52 -13.10 5.79
C SER A 221 4.45 -13.53 7.25
N SER A 222 3.28 -13.40 7.88
CA SER A 222 3.00 -13.87 9.24
C SER A 222 2.42 -15.29 9.29
N HIS A 223 2.36 -16.01 8.15
CA HIS A 223 1.71 -17.32 8.01
C HIS A 223 0.22 -17.31 8.38
N LEU A 224 -0.47 -16.21 8.07
CA LEU A 224 -1.89 -15.98 8.35
C LEU A 224 -2.70 -15.74 7.07
N ARG A 225 -2.17 -16.11 5.89
CA ARG A 225 -2.84 -15.85 4.61
C ARG A 225 -4.27 -16.42 4.55
N ASP A 226 -4.51 -17.56 5.19
CA ASP A 226 -5.84 -18.20 5.21
C ASP A 226 -6.90 -17.36 5.92
N GLU A 227 -6.49 -16.42 6.78
CA GLU A 227 -7.42 -15.48 7.43
C GLU A 227 -7.96 -14.42 6.48
N ILE A 228 -7.34 -14.22 5.31
CA ILE A 228 -7.77 -13.19 4.34
C ILE A 228 -9.22 -13.42 3.90
N GLN A 229 -9.68 -14.68 3.84
CA GLN A 229 -11.09 -14.99 3.51
C GLN A 229 -12.08 -14.41 4.54
N ASN A 230 -11.64 -14.12 5.77
CA ASN A 230 -12.42 -13.53 6.85
C ASN A 230 -12.38 -11.99 6.86
N SER A 231 -11.65 -11.36 5.92
CA SER A 231 -11.68 -9.90 5.72
C SER A 231 -13.09 -9.43 5.36
N PRO A 232 -13.56 -8.26 5.85
CA PRO A 232 -14.78 -7.65 5.35
C PRO A 232 -14.62 -7.12 3.91
N SER A 233 -13.40 -6.78 3.49
CA SER A 233 -13.14 -6.20 2.18
C SER A 233 -13.26 -7.21 1.03
N ALA A 234 -14.15 -6.91 0.08
CA ALA A 234 -14.26 -7.67 -1.16
C ALA A 234 -13.01 -7.53 -2.03
N ALA A 235 -12.40 -6.34 -2.06
CA ALA A 235 -11.20 -6.06 -2.85
C ALA A 235 -10.01 -6.92 -2.38
N LEU A 236 -9.79 -7.03 -1.07
CA LEU A 236 -8.71 -7.87 -0.53
C LEU A 236 -8.94 -9.36 -0.81
N ARG A 237 -10.17 -9.86 -0.64
CA ARG A 237 -10.51 -11.26 -0.96
C ARG A 237 -10.34 -11.56 -2.45
N LYS A 238 -10.76 -10.66 -3.34
CA LYS A 238 -10.61 -10.78 -4.80
C LYS A 238 -9.14 -10.82 -5.20
N LEU A 239 -8.30 -9.95 -4.61
CA LEU A 239 -6.85 -9.98 -4.84
C LEU A 239 -6.23 -11.33 -4.46
N ASP A 240 -6.55 -11.88 -3.28
CA ASP A 240 -5.99 -13.16 -2.85
C ASP A 240 -6.36 -14.31 -3.79
N GLN A 241 -7.61 -14.32 -4.29
CA GLN A 241 -8.08 -15.28 -5.28
C GLN A 241 -7.33 -15.13 -6.61
N GLN A 242 -7.14 -13.91 -7.11
CA GLN A 242 -6.39 -13.64 -8.34
C GLN A 242 -4.95 -14.14 -8.24
N ILE A 243 -4.28 -13.92 -7.09
CA ILE A 243 -2.94 -14.46 -6.83
C ILE A 243 -2.94 -16.00 -6.84
N LYS A 244 -3.93 -16.65 -6.21
CA LYS A 244 -4.06 -18.12 -6.20
C LYS A 244 -4.22 -18.68 -7.62
N GLN A 245 -5.06 -18.05 -8.44
CA GLN A 245 -5.30 -18.48 -9.82
C GLN A 245 -4.06 -18.35 -10.71
N ARG A 246 -3.22 -17.33 -10.48
CA ARG A 246 -1.97 -17.14 -11.23
C ARG A 246 -0.88 -18.12 -10.84
N ALA A 247 -0.81 -18.51 -9.57
CA ALA A 247 0.15 -19.52 -9.11
C ALA A 247 -0.13 -20.94 -9.64
N GLN A 248 -1.31 -21.18 -10.20
CA GLN A 248 -1.73 -22.48 -10.76
C GLN A 248 -1.53 -22.57 -12.29
N LYS A 249 -1.13 -21.47 -12.94
CA LYS A 249 -0.84 -21.40 -14.38
C LYS A 249 0.65 -21.48 -14.63
#